data_AF-A0A1A8C158-F1
#
_entry.id   AF-A0A1A8C158-F1
#
_cell.length_a   1.000
_cell.length_b   1.000
_cell.length_c   1.000
_cell.angle_alpha   90.00
_cell.angle_beta   90.00
_cell.angle_gamma   90.00
#
_symmetry.space_group_name_H-M   'P 1'
#
loop_
_entity.id
_entity.type
_entity.pdbx_description
1 polymer ?
#
loop_
_entity_poly.entity_id
_entity_poly.type
_entity_poly.pdbx_seq_one_letter_code
_entity_poly.pdbx_strand_id
1 'polypeptide(L)' 'RRVMPCYSKTQKLSKIETLRLARNYIWALSEVLENGQSPESHGFVDMLCKGLSQPTSNLVAGCLQLG' A
#
# COMPACT_ATOMS: atom_id res chain seq x y z
N ARG A 1 -0.57 3.68 13.76
CA ARG A 1 -0.27 3.03 12.46
C ARG A 1 -1.07 1.74 12.23
N ARG A 2 -2.32 1.62 12.74
CA ARG A 2 -3.20 0.44 12.49
C ARG A 2 -4.03 0.55 11.20
N VAL A 3 -3.98 1.71 10.54
CA VAL A 3 -4.79 2.04 9.36
C VAL A 3 -4.02 1.89 8.03
N MET A 4 -2.74 1.49 8.08
CA MET A 4 -1.97 1.26 6.86
C MET A 4 -2.19 -0.18 6.39
N PRO A 5 -2.33 -0.41 5.07
CA PRO A 5 -2.66 -1.72 4.52
C PRO A 5 -1.55 -2.77 4.71
N CYS A 6 -0.34 -2.35 5.09
CA CYS A 6 0.78 -3.25 5.36
C CYS A 6 1.48 -2.83 6.66
N TYR A 7 1.55 -3.73 7.63
CA TYR A 7 2.24 -3.52 8.91
C TYR A 7 3.13 -4.72 9.21
N SER A 8 4.45 -4.50 9.30
CA SER A 8 5.40 -5.50 9.78
C SER A 8 5.81 -5.20 11.23
N LYS A 9 5.80 -6.25 12.07
CA LYS A 9 6.29 -6.17 13.46
C LYS A 9 7.81 -6.06 13.53
N THR A 10 8.51 -6.62 12.54
CA THR A 10 9.97 -6.71 12.49
C THR A 10 10.60 -5.59 11.66
N GLN A 11 9.89 -5.05 10.67
CA GLN A 11 10.38 -3.99 9.78
C GLN A 11 9.52 -2.73 9.89
N LYS A 12 10.08 -1.68 10.49
CA LYS A 12 9.42 -0.36 10.56
C LYS A 12 9.73 0.43 9.30
N LEU A 13 8.68 0.96 8.66
CA LEU A 13 8.84 1.94 7.59
C LEU A 13 9.44 3.24 8.14
N SER A 14 10.27 3.90 7.32
CA SER A 14 10.76 5.25 7.61
C SER A 14 9.59 6.25 7.63
N LYS A 15 9.82 7.45 8.18
CA LYS A 15 8.79 8.51 8.21
C LYS A 15 8.32 8.86 6.79
N ILE A 16 9.24 8.99 5.83
CA ILE A 16 8.91 9.34 4.45
C ILE A 16 8.16 8.21 3.73
N GLU A 17 8.58 6.96 3.91
CA GLU A 17 7.90 5.80 3.30
C GLU A 17 6.50 5.62 3.89
N THR A 18 6.33 5.89 5.20
CA THR A 18 4.99 5.89 5.83
C THR A 18 4.07 6.91 5.20
N LEU A 19 4.55 8.14 4.94
CA LEU A 19 3.74 9.20 4.31
C LEU A 19 3.40 8.88 2.86
N ARG A 20 4.37 8.36 2.09
CA ARG A 20 4.15 7.95 0.71
C ARG A 20 3.10 6.83 0.62
N LEU A 21 3.24 5.80 1.44
CA LEU A 21 2.28 4.70 1.48
C LEU A 21 0.89 5.17 1.90
N ALA A 22 0.79 6.08 2.87
CA ALA A 22 -0.50 6.64 3.29
C ALA A 22 -1.18 7.43 2.17
N ARG A 23 -0.42 8.28 1.47
CA ARG A 23 -0.94 9.04 0.31
C ARG A 23 -1.46 8.09 -0.77
N ASN A 24 -0.69 7.06 -1.11
CA ASN A 24 -1.07 6.10 -2.14
C ASN A 24 -2.32 5.30 -1.74
N TYR A 25 -2.45 4.93 -0.46
CA TYR A 25 -3.62 4.22 0.04
C TYR A 25 -4.90 5.07 -0.02
N ILE A 26 -4.82 6.34 0.39
CA ILE A 26 -5.97 7.26 0.27
C ILE A 26 -6.42 7.36 -1.18
N TRP A 27 -5.48 7.57 -2.11
CA TRP A 27 -5.82 7.64 -3.53
C TRP A 27 -6.45 6.34 -4.04
N ALA A 28 -5.86 5.19 -3.74
CA ALA A 28 -6.42 3.91 -4.18
C ALA A 28 -7.85 3.68 -3.64
N LEU A 29 -8.13 4.09 -2.41
CA LEU A 29 -9.50 4.04 -1.86
C LEU A 29 -10.45 5.05 -2.54
N SER A 30 -9.97 6.24 -2.89
CA SER A 30 -10.76 7.21 -3.67
C SER A 30 -11.16 6.64 -5.03
N GLU A 31 -10.23 6.02 -5.76
CA GLU A 31 -10.52 5.38 -7.06
C GLU A 31 -11.56 4.25 -6.94
N VAL A 32 -11.47 3.45 -5.87
CA VAL A 32 -12.44 2.38 -5.58
C VAL A 32 -13.84 2.96 -5.34
N LEU A 33 -13.95 4.07 -4.60
CA LEU A 33 -15.23 4.72 -4.32
C LEU A 33 -15.83 5.40 -5.56
N GLU A 34 -15.00 6.03 -6.38
CA GLU A 34 -15.45 6.78 -7.56
C GLU A 34 -15.82 5.87 -8.73
N ASN A 35 -15.04 4.81 -8.98
CA ASN A 35 -15.23 3.92 -10.13
C ASN A 35 -16.04 2.66 -9.80
N GLY A 36 -16.35 2.42 -8.52
CA GLY A 36 -17.05 1.20 -8.07
C GLY A 36 -16.27 -0.09 -8.33
N GLN A 37 -14.97 0.00 -8.59
CA GLN A 37 -14.11 -1.14 -8.89
C GLN A 37 -13.61 -1.78 -7.60
N SER A 38 -13.66 -3.12 -7.55
CA SER A 38 -13.01 -3.89 -6.48
C SER A 38 -11.49 -3.64 -6.54
N PRO A 39 -10.80 -3.55 -5.39
CA PRO A 39 -9.34 -3.55 -5.35
C PRO A 39 -8.83 -4.96 -5.66
N GLU A 40 -9.04 -5.44 -6.88
CA GLU A 40 -8.53 -6.73 -7.34
C GLU A 40 -7.00 -6.64 -7.48
N SER A 41 -6.39 -7.05 -6.38
CA SER A 41 -5.01 -7.34 -5.98
C SER A 41 -3.87 -6.72 -6.79
N HIS A 42 -3.80 -6.89 -8.11
CA HIS A 42 -2.61 -6.49 -8.87
C HIS A 42 -2.54 -4.97 -9.10
N GLY A 43 -3.63 -4.36 -9.57
CA GLY A 43 -3.67 -2.90 -9.78
C GLY A 43 -3.60 -2.12 -8.47
N PHE A 44 -4.16 -2.68 -7.41
CA PHE A 44 -4.14 -2.08 -6.08
C PHE A 44 -2.72 -2.07 -5.47
N VAL A 45 -1.98 -3.18 -5.59
CA VAL A 45 -0.58 -3.26 -5.14
C VAL A 45 0.31 -2.29 -5.93
N ASP A 46 0.12 -2.18 -7.25
CA ASP A 46 0.90 -1.24 -8.08
C ASP A 46 0.66 0.22 -7.68
N MET A 47 -0.59 0.60 -7.39
CA MET A 47 -0.92 1.92 -6.86
C MET A 47 -0.23 2.20 -5.52
N LEU A 48 -0.24 1.21 -4.61
CA LEU A 48 0.40 1.34 -3.30
C LEU A 48 1.93 1.46 -3.40
N CYS A 49 2.57 0.69 -4.28
CA CYS A 49 4.02 0.65 -4.45
C CYS A 49 4.61 1.87 -5.19
N LYS A 50 3.77 2.72 -5.78
CA LYS A 50 4.21 3.87 -6.59
C LYS A 50 5.09 4.84 -5.80
N GLY A 51 6.36 4.97 -6.22
CA GLY A 51 7.33 5.89 -5.61
C GLY A 51 7.86 5.45 -4.24
N LEU A 52 7.57 4.22 -3.81
CA LEU A 52 8.21 3.59 -2.66
C LEU A 52 9.57 3.03 -3.05
N SER A 53 10.44 2.87 -2.05
CA SER A 53 11.70 2.16 -2.23
C SER A 53 11.46 0.67 -2.48
N GLN A 54 12.37 0.01 -3.22
CA GLN A 54 12.26 -1.42 -3.52
C GLN A 54 12.03 -2.31 -2.28
N PRO A 55 12.73 -2.12 -1.15
CA PRO A 55 12.48 -2.92 0.05
C PRO A 55 11.08 -2.72 0.63
N THR A 56 10.53 -1.51 0.52
CA THR A 56 9.17 -1.22 0.95
C THR A 56 8.14 -1.83 0.00
N SER A 57 8.35 -1.72 -1.32
CA SER A 57 7.45 -2.31 -2.32
C SER A 57 7.36 -3.83 -2.16
N ASN A 58 8.48 -4.50 -1.90
CA ASN A 58 8.51 -5.95 -1.63
C ASN A 58 7.72 -6.31 -0.36
N LEU A 59 7.81 -5.47 0.69
CA LEU A 59 7.02 -5.66 1.92
C LEU A 59 5.52 -5.52 1.64
N VAL A 60 5.12 -4.51 0.87
CA VAL A 60 3.71 -4.27 0.51
C VAL A 60 3.16 -5.43 -0.31
N ALA A 61 3.89 -5.86 -1.35
CA ALA A 61 3.53 -7.02 -2.17
C ALA A 61 3.40 -8.29 -1.32
N GLY A 62 4.37 -8.57 -0.43
CA GLY A 62 4.32 -9.74 0.46
C GLY A 62 3.15 -9.71 1.45
N CYS A 63 2.77 -8.53 1.96
CA CYS A 63 1.62 -8.40 2.86
C CYS A 63 0.27 -8.62 2.16
N LEU A 64 0.16 -8.28 0.87
CA LEU A 64 -1.10 -8.30 0.12
C LEU A 64 -1.26 -9.55 -0.76
N GLN A 65 -0.19 -10.26 -1.10
CA GLN A 65 -0.22 -11.53 -1.84
C GLN A 65 -0.50 -12.76 -0.94
N LEU A 66 -0.39 -12.63 0.38
CA LEU A 66 -0.64 -13.69 1.35
C LEU A 66 -2.08 -13.68 1.92
N GLY A 67 -3.01 -13.03 1.24
CA GLY A 67 -4.44 -12.94 1.62
C GLY A 67 -5.32 -13.82 0.75
#